data_AF-A0A939K586-F1
#
_entry.id   AF-A0A939K586-F1
#
_cell.length_a   1.000
_cell.length_b   1.000
_cell.length_c   1.000
_cell.angle_alpha   90.00
_cell.angle_beta   90.00
_cell.angle_gamma   90.00
#
_symmetry.space_group_name_H-M   'P 1'
#
loop_
_entity.id
_entity.type
_entity.pdbx_description
1 polymer ?
#
loop_
_entity_poly.entity_id
_entity_poly.type
_entity_poly.pdbx_seq_one_letter_code
_entity_poly.pdbx_strand_id
1 'polypeptide(L)'
;MEEKPKLLYEDIVGLIDFRGIKQAKIAEVMKMSYNNWYKTRQNNLRNITINEVDELAMFLELPPEQVFSLCYAVYKRAWIEQQQAAKDVEPKPQPMTE
;
A
#
# COMPACT_ATOMS: atom_id res chain seq x y z
N MET A 1 22.28 -23.47 0.97
CA MET A 1 21.01 -22.81 1.34
C MET A 1 20.65 -21.92 0.19
N GLU A 2 19.57 -22.20 -0.52
CA GLU A 2 19.05 -21.26 -1.52
C GLU A 2 18.63 -19.98 -0.79
N GLU A 3 19.35 -18.88 -1.02
CA GLU A 3 18.90 -17.57 -0.61
C GLU A 3 17.58 -17.29 -1.33
N LYS A 4 16.46 -17.42 -0.61
CA LYS A 4 15.17 -16.90 -1.07
C LYS A 4 15.40 -15.43 -1.45
N PRO A 5 15.04 -15.00 -2.67
CA PRO A 5 15.26 -13.62 -3.09
C PRO A 5 14.57 -12.70 -2.08
N LYS A 6 15.36 -11.85 -1.43
CA LYS A 6 14.86 -10.78 -0.59
C LYS A 6 14.09 -9.86 -1.54
N LEU A 7 12.77 -9.77 -1.40
CA LEU A 7 11.99 -8.74 -2.08
C LEU A 7 12.63 -7.40 -1.66
N LEU A 8 13.24 -6.69 -2.61
CA LEU A 8 14.04 -5.49 -2.34
C LEU A 8 13.21 -4.34 -1.74
N TYR A 9 11.88 -4.43 -1.82
CA TYR A 9 10.94 -3.39 -1.42
C TYR A 9 9.79 -4.00 -0.62
N GLU A 10 9.44 -3.39 0.51
CA GLU A 10 8.35 -3.85 1.37
C GLU A 10 6.96 -3.57 0.76
N ASP A 11 6.84 -2.48 -0.01
CA ASP A 11 5.61 -2.05 -0.65
C ASP A 11 5.88 -1.11 -1.84
N ILE A 12 4.82 -0.68 -2.53
CA ILE A 12 4.92 0.15 -3.73
C ILE A 12 5.47 1.55 -3.43
N VAL A 13 5.24 2.10 -2.23
CA VAL A 13 5.75 3.42 -1.84
C VAL A 13 7.25 3.36 -1.67
N GLY A 14 7.75 2.32 -0.99
CA GLY A 14 9.19 2.08 -0.85
C GLY A 14 9.90 1.91 -2.20
N LEU A 15 9.28 1.22 -3.16
CA LEU A 15 9.81 1.10 -4.52
C LEU A 15 9.89 2.46 -5.25
N ILE A 16 8.82 3.26 -5.17
CA ILE A 16 8.74 4.58 -5.81
C ILE A 16 9.82 5.51 -5.25
N ASP A 17 9.97 5.54 -3.92
CA ASP A 17 10.93 6.38 -3.23
C ASP A 17 12.38 5.94 -3.53
N PHE A 18 12.65 4.63 -3.52
CA PHE A 18 13.96 4.10 -3.89
C PHE A 18 14.38 4.46 -5.33
N ARG A 19 13.43 4.39 -6.28
CA ARG A 19 13.68 4.78 -7.67
C ARG A 19 13.69 6.30 -7.88
N GLY A 20 13.46 7.10 -6.84
CA GLY A 20 13.40 8.56 -6.94
C GLY A 20 12.25 9.07 -7.81
N ILE A 21 11.17 8.28 -7.96
CA ILE A 21 10.06 8.63 -8.83
C ILE A 21 9.18 9.68 -8.14
N LYS A 22 8.97 10.80 -8.83
CA LYS A 22 8.13 11.89 -8.31
C LYS A 22 6.68 11.45 -8.25
N GLN A 23 6.00 11.82 -7.17
CA GLN A 23 4.58 11.55 -6.95
C GLN A 23 3.68 12.10 -8.08
N ALA A 24 4.07 13.24 -8.66
CA ALA A 24 3.39 13.81 -9.84
C ALA A 24 3.47 12.89 -11.06
N LYS A 25 4.59 12.19 -11.25
CA LYS A 25 4.75 11.24 -12.36
C LYS A 25 3.89 10.01 -12.18
N ILE A 26 3.73 9.53 -10.94
CA ILE A 26 2.83 8.40 -10.64
C ILE A 26 1.38 8.77 -10.97
N ALA A 27 0.93 9.95 -10.54
CA ALA A 27 -0.40 10.45 -10.86
C ALA A 27 -0.64 10.53 -12.38
N GLU A 28 0.35 11.05 -13.12
CA GLU A 28 0.33 11.13 -14.59
C GLU A 28 0.23 9.75 -15.24
N VAL A 29 1.07 8.79 -14.83
CA VAL A 29 1.09 7.41 -15.35
C VAL A 29 -0.24 6.71 -15.11
N MET A 30 -0.80 6.83 -13.91
CA MET A 30 -2.09 6.24 -13.56
C MET A 30 -3.28 7.02 -14.13
N LYS A 31 -3.04 8.03 -14.99
CA LYS A 31 -4.06 8.86 -15.64
C LYS A 31 -5.04 9.51 -14.66
N MET A 32 -4.54 9.89 -13.48
CA MET A 32 -5.34 10.52 -12.43
C MET A 32 -4.79 11.90 -12.05
N SER A 33 -5.64 12.72 -11.43
CA SER A 33 -5.17 14.00 -10.90
C SER A 33 -4.23 13.79 -9.71
N TYR A 34 -3.30 14.72 -9.50
CA TYR A 34 -2.38 14.69 -8.35
C TYR A 34 -3.13 14.64 -7.01
N ASN A 35 -4.25 15.37 -6.90
CA ASN A 35 -5.12 15.34 -5.73
C ASN A 35 -5.77 13.97 -5.52
N ASN A 36 -6.17 13.28 -6.60
CA ASN A 36 -6.70 11.93 -6.50
C ASN A 36 -5.62 10.95 -6.04
N TRP A 37 -4.41 11.02 -6.62
CA TRP A 37 -3.27 10.21 -6.18
C TRP A 37 -2.96 10.40 -4.69
N TYR A 38 -2.94 11.65 -4.24
CA TYR A 38 -2.71 11.97 -2.83
C TYR A 38 -3.78 11.34 -1.92
N LYS A 39 -5.07 11.45 -2.27
CA LYS A 39 -6.17 10.80 -1.53
C LYS A 39 -6.08 9.28 -1.56
N THR A 40 -5.75 8.69 -2.70
CA THR A 40 -5.55 7.24 -2.85
C THR A 40 -4.43 6.75 -1.93
N ARG A 41 -3.32 7.47 -1.84
CA ARG A 41 -2.24 7.17 -0.89
C ARG A 41 -2.68 7.31 0.58
N GLN A 42 -3.36 8.39 0.93
CA GLN A 42 -3.88 8.57 2.30
C GLN A 42 -4.87 7.47 2.69
N ASN A 43 -5.61 6.93 1.72
CA ASN A 43 -6.51 5.81 1.91
C ASN A 43 -5.83 4.44 1.69
N ASN A 44 -4.50 4.36 1.84
CA ASN A 44 -3.72 3.12 1.79
C ASN A 44 -3.97 2.29 0.52
N LEU A 45 -4.19 2.97 -0.60
CA LEU A 45 -4.44 2.36 -1.92
C LEU A 45 -5.71 1.48 -2.00
N ARG A 46 -6.67 1.64 -1.08
CA ARG A 46 -7.88 0.79 -0.98
C ARG A 46 -8.78 0.78 -2.23
N ASN A 47 -8.69 1.79 -3.08
CA ASN A 47 -9.54 1.96 -4.27
C ASN A 47 -8.74 2.04 -5.57
N ILE A 48 -7.52 1.48 -5.60
CA ILE A 48 -6.75 1.40 -6.83
C ILE A 48 -7.43 0.40 -7.78
N THR A 49 -7.60 0.78 -9.05
CA THR A 49 -8.23 -0.08 -10.06
C THR A 49 -7.20 -0.99 -10.71
N ILE A 50 -7.66 -2.07 -11.33
CA ILE A 50 -6.78 -2.98 -12.09
C ILE A 50 -6.07 -2.24 -13.23
N ASN A 51 -6.78 -1.34 -13.93
CA ASN A 51 -6.19 -0.53 -15.00
C ASN A 51 -5.07 0.37 -14.48
N GLU A 52 -5.26 1.00 -13.31
CA GLU A 52 -4.23 1.84 -12.69
C GLU A 52 -3.00 1.02 -12.26
N VAL A 53 -3.20 -0.21 -11.80
CA VAL A 53 -2.10 -1.16 -11.50
C VAL A 53 -1.36 -1.56 -12.77
N ASP A 54 -2.08 -1.82 -13.86
CA ASP A 54 -1.49 -2.21 -15.15
C ASP A 54 -0.65 -1.08 -15.76
N GLU A 55 -1.17 0.16 -15.77
CA GLU A 55 -0.42 1.34 -16.23
C GLU A 55 0.86 1.56 -15.40
N LEU A 56 0.75 1.38 -14.08
CA LEU A 56 1.90 1.49 -13.18
C LEU A 56 2.91 0.35 -13.41
N ALA A 57 2.43 -0.86 -13.70
CA ALA A 57 3.26 -2.02 -14.01
C ALA A 57 4.06 -1.84 -15.29
N MET A 58 3.42 -1.35 -16.36
CA MET A 58 4.12 -0.99 -17.60
C MET A 58 5.20 0.05 -17.35
N PHE A 59 4.89 1.13 -16.60
CA PHE A 59 5.85 2.19 -16.32
C PHE A 59 7.03 1.72 -15.44
N LEU A 60 6.78 0.81 -14.51
CA LEU A 60 7.81 0.26 -13.64
C LEU A 60 8.60 -0.89 -14.28
N GLU A 61 8.19 -1.35 -15.47
CA GLU A 61 8.72 -2.52 -16.16
C GLU A 61 8.68 -3.77 -15.25
N LEU A 62 7.56 -3.97 -14.57
CA LEU A 62 7.32 -5.09 -13.67
C LEU A 62 6.04 -5.85 -14.07
N PRO A 63 5.92 -7.14 -13.72
CA PRO A 63 4.66 -7.87 -13.88
C PRO A 63 3.51 -7.20 -13.10
N PRO A 64 2.29 -7.10 -13.67
CA PRO A 64 1.14 -6.53 -12.98
C PRO A 64 0.84 -7.18 -11.62
N GLU A 65 1.06 -8.49 -11.48
CA GLU A 65 0.85 -9.23 -10.24
C GLU A 65 1.83 -8.80 -9.14
N GLN A 66 3.07 -8.44 -9.53
CA GLN A 66 4.06 -7.94 -8.61
C GLN A 66 3.68 -6.54 -8.11
N VAL A 67 3.26 -5.66 -9.02
CA VAL A 67 2.79 -4.31 -8.66
C VAL A 67 1.53 -4.38 -7.80
N PHE A 68 0.58 -5.24 -8.14
CA PHE A 68 -0.59 -5.51 -7.32
C PHE A 68 -0.20 -5.96 -5.90
N SER A 69 0.74 -6.90 -5.79
CA SER A 69 1.21 -7.39 -4.48
C SER A 69 1.84 -6.27 -3.65
N LEU A 70 2.62 -5.39 -4.27
CA LEU A 70 3.22 -4.23 -3.62
C LEU A 70 2.18 -3.19 -3.18
N CYS A 71 1.14 -2.95 -3.98
CA CYS A 71 0.02 -2.10 -3.59
C CYS A 71 -0.80 -2.73 -2.44
N TYR A 72 -1.05 -4.04 -2.51
CA TYR A 72 -1.78 -4.79 -1.49
C TYR A 72 -1.03 -4.82 -0.15
N ALA A 73 0.31 -4.83 -0.16
CA ALA A 73 1.11 -4.74 1.06
C ALA A 73 0.81 -3.46 1.86
N VAL A 74 0.67 -2.30 1.18
CA VAL A 74 0.27 -1.02 1.83
C VAL A 74 -1.10 -1.16 2.48
N TYR A 75 -2.08 -1.65 1.72
CA TYR A 75 -3.44 -1.85 2.21
C TYR A 75 -3.49 -2.79 3.43
N LYS A 76 -2.80 -3.93 3.34
CA LYS A 76 -2.79 -4.96 4.39
C LYS A 76 -2.17 -4.43 5.67
N ARG A 77 -1.06 -3.69 5.59
CA ARG A 77 -0.41 -3.09 6.77
C ARG A 77 -1.38 -2.15 7.50
N ALA A 78 -2.01 -1.24 6.77
CA ALA A 78 -2.98 -0.31 7.33
C ALA A 78 -4.22 -1.02 7.93
N TRP A 79 -4.69 -2.10 7.31
CA TRP A 79 -5.81 -2.88 7.83
C TRP A 79 -5.46 -3.58 9.15
N ILE A 80 -4.24 -4.14 9.27
CA ILE A 80 -3.76 -4.75 10.51
C ILE A 80 -3.66 -3.70 11.62
N GLU A 81 -3.10 -2.53 11.33
CA GLU A 81 -2.98 -1.42 12.29
C GLU A 81 -4.36 -0.96 12.81
N GLN A 82 -5.35 -0.86 11.93
CA GLN A 82 -6.73 -0.54 12.31
C GLN A 82 -7.35 -1.60 13.22
N GLN A 83 -7.12 -2.89 12.94
CA GLN A 83 -7.60 -3.96 13.82
C GLN A 83 -6.92 -3.96 15.18
N GLN A 84 -5.62 -3.69 15.22
CA GLN A 84 -4.87 -3.60 16.47
C GLN A 84 -5.41 -2.45 17.33
N ALA A 85 -5.57 -1.27 16.74
CA ALA A 85 -6.12 -0.10 17.41
C ALA A 85 -7.55 -0.34 17.93
N ALA A 86 -8.38 -1.09 17.20
CA ALA A 86 -9.73 -1.43 17.65
C ALA A 86 -9.73 -2.36 18.88
N LYS A 87 -8.78 -3.30 18.96
CA LYS A 87 -8.64 -4.21 20.11
C LYS A 87 -8.12 -3.51 21.36
N ASP A 88 -7.25 -2.52 21.19
CA ASP A 88 -6.67 -1.77 22.31
C ASP A 88 -7.65 -0.78 22.96
N VAL A 89 -8.82 -0.56 22.34
CA VAL A 89 -9.90 0.34 22.82
C VAL A 89 -11.06 -0.43 23.49
N GLU A 90 -11.08 -1.77 23.45
CA GLU A 90 -12.07 -2.54 24.22
C GLU A 90 -11.88 -2.29 25.73
N PRO A 91 -12.94 -1.85 26.46
CA PRO A 91 -12.82 -1.58 27.88
C PRO A 91 -12.52 -2.89 28.62
N LYS A 92 -11.45 -2.89 29.42
CA LYS A 92 -11.18 -3.97 30.38
C LYS A 92 -12.45 -4.23 31.20
N PRO A 93 -12.88 -5.49 31.38
CA PRO A 93 -13.99 -5.79 32.26
C PRO A 93 -13.70 -5.20 33.64
N GLN A 94 -14.60 -4.34 34.12
CA GLN A 94 -14.51 -3.81 35.47
C GLN A 94 -14.53 -5.01 36.44
N PRO A 95 -13.64 -5.07 37.45
CA PRO A 95 -13.74 -6.10 38.45
C PRO A 95 -15.13 -5.99 39.09
N MET A 96 -15.93 -7.06 39.00
CA MET A 96 -17.17 -7.16 39.77
C MET A 96 -16.77 -7.09 41.24
N THR A 97 -17.05 -5.97 41.89
CA THR A 97 -17.00 -5.85 43.34
C THR A 97 -18.08 -6.76 43.91
N GLU A 98 -17.63 -7.79 44.66
CA GLU A 98 -18.43 -8.67 45.50
C GLU A 98 -19.14 -7.92 46.63
#